data_AF-A0A0T5NNB0-F1
#
_entry.id   AF-A0A0T5NNB0-F1
#
_cell.length_a   1.000
_cell.length_b   1.000
_cell.length_c   1.000
_cell.angle_alpha   90.00
_cell.angle_beta   90.00
_cell.angle_gamma   90.00
#
_symmetry.space_group_name_H-M   'P 1'
#
loop_
_entity.id
_entity.type
_entity.pdbx_description
1 polymer ?
#
loop_
_entity_poly.entity_id
_entity_poly.type
_entity_poly.pdbx_seq_one_letter_code
_entity_poly.pdbx_strand_id
1 'polypeptide(L)'
;MSKPRTANPALAISEADLASALALIGTEIDHQPLRSSALARIMRETFHGSDAGGAWDWRIAYDLMQAAAVQVLLRGNGVADDIAAAKLLASRLLTETRRSEQQIRLQQFSTPLPFAAMVLRAAAIRKGETVLEPSAGTGALATFAARSGATLLLNEIDPFRQRLLRAVFGGEVTGHDGEHTDDLLQTPVLPDVVVMNPPFASSVDRSRDKHIAAKHLIAAAKRLAPGGRLVAIMPPGFTPERDAAHWSRACGLLTPRLALTMPGQVYRKLGTSVETQLMVFDKVQEGGEMIRASVRGLDDALPFVDAVAATRPEMRPVQQAAVIPHGRPTVPSSAPRKTAAVPVAASKPRANAVRPLTFTSLVIPRDNTPISDIYARYRPQRIEIAGAQEHPTPLVESIAMASVAPPMPSNTGSDDLRLPARLIEEGHLSEAQLETI
;
A
#
# COMPACT_ATOMS: atom_id res chain seq x y z
N MET A 1 -3.75 35.81 -17.40
CA MET A 1 -4.37 34.48 -17.22
C MET A 1 -3.46 33.66 -16.34
N SER A 2 -3.89 33.42 -15.10
CA SER A 2 -3.11 32.74 -14.07
C SER A 2 -2.95 31.25 -14.41
N LYS A 3 -1.73 30.73 -14.25
CA LYS A 3 -1.41 29.30 -14.43
C LYS A 3 -2.32 28.43 -13.53
N PRO A 4 -2.75 27.24 -13.99
CA PRO A 4 -3.51 26.32 -13.16
C PRO A 4 -2.67 25.90 -11.96
N ARG A 5 -3.25 26.09 -10.78
CA ARG A 5 -2.70 25.76 -9.47
C ARG A 5 -2.62 24.23 -9.40
N THR A 6 -1.42 23.68 -9.19
CA THR A 6 -1.22 22.28 -8.84
C THR A 6 -1.91 22.01 -7.50
N ALA A 7 -3.11 21.42 -7.54
CA ALA A 7 -3.84 21.01 -6.35
C ALA A 7 -3.31 19.66 -5.87
N ASN A 8 -2.27 19.71 -5.02
CA ASN A 8 -2.33 19.03 -3.73
C ASN A 8 -1.27 19.65 -2.80
N PRO A 9 -1.56 20.80 -2.15
CA PRO A 9 -0.74 21.21 -1.04
C PRO A 9 -0.95 20.14 0.03
N ALA A 10 0.10 19.41 0.41
CA ALA A 10 0.11 18.68 1.67
C ALA A 10 -0.49 19.63 2.72
N LEU A 11 -1.65 19.25 3.26
CA LEU A 11 -2.44 20.14 4.10
C LEU A 11 -1.53 20.79 5.13
N ALA A 12 -1.61 22.11 5.25
CA ALA A 12 -0.91 22.87 6.26
C ALA A 12 -1.55 22.64 7.65
N ILE A 13 -1.79 21.37 7.99
CA ILE A 13 -2.17 20.91 9.32
C ILE A 13 -0.98 21.24 10.22
N SER A 14 -1.19 22.01 11.28
CA SER A 14 -0.14 22.26 12.27
C SER A 14 0.09 21.02 13.14
N GLU A 15 1.26 20.89 13.76
CA GLU A 15 1.51 19.79 14.72
C GLU A 15 0.56 19.87 15.94
N ALA A 16 0.16 21.08 16.33
CA ALA A 16 -0.80 21.29 17.42
C ALA A 16 -2.20 20.75 17.05
N ASP A 17 -2.68 21.05 15.85
CA ASP A 17 -3.96 20.54 15.35
C ASP A 17 -3.93 19.03 15.20
N LEU A 18 -2.80 18.48 14.71
CA LEU A 18 -2.61 17.04 14.60
C LEU A 18 -2.71 16.34 15.97
N ALA A 19 -1.99 16.86 16.97
CA ALA A 19 -2.02 16.33 18.32
C ALA A 19 -3.40 16.46 18.97
N SER A 20 -4.08 17.59 18.74
CA SER A 20 -5.45 17.83 19.22
C SER A 20 -6.44 16.83 18.61
N ALA A 21 -6.40 16.63 17.29
CA ALA A 21 -7.25 15.66 16.59
C ALA A 21 -7.02 14.23 17.12
N LEU A 22 -5.75 13.81 17.26
CA LEU A 22 -5.40 12.49 17.82
C LEU A 22 -5.98 12.29 19.22
N ALA A 23 -5.84 13.29 20.09
CA ALA A 23 -6.36 13.23 21.46
C ALA A 23 -7.90 13.14 21.48
N LEU A 24 -8.59 14.01 20.75
CA LEU A 24 -10.06 14.04 20.70
C LEU A 24 -10.64 12.74 20.13
N ILE A 25 -10.07 12.23 19.04
CA ILE A 25 -10.49 10.96 18.44
C ILE A 25 -10.19 9.80 19.40
N GLY A 26 -9.02 9.81 20.04
CA GLY A 26 -8.64 8.80 21.03
C GLY A 26 -9.62 8.74 22.20
N THR A 27 -10.03 9.89 22.73
CA THR A 27 -11.06 9.97 23.78
C THR A 27 -12.38 9.36 23.32
N GLU A 28 -12.88 9.68 22.12
CA GLU A 28 -14.13 9.08 21.63
C GLU A 28 -14.04 7.54 21.52
N ILE A 29 -12.96 7.03 20.94
CA ILE A 29 -12.77 5.58 20.73
C ILE A 29 -12.59 4.85 22.06
N ASP A 30 -12.01 5.48 23.09
CA ASP A 30 -11.80 4.84 24.39
C ASP A 30 -13.12 4.61 25.15
N HIS A 31 -14.12 5.47 24.93
CA HIS A 31 -15.41 5.40 25.61
C HIS A 31 -16.47 4.61 24.84
N GLN A 32 -16.51 4.73 23.51
CA GLN A 32 -17.62 4.20 22.70
C GLN A 32 -17.22 3.90 21.25
N PRO A 33 -18.04 3.13 20.50
CA PRO A 33 -17.88 3.03 19.05
C PRO A 33 -17.97 4.42 18.38
N LEU A 34 -16.94 4.74 17.60
CA LEU A 34 -16.85 6.02 16.90
C LEU A 34 -17.95 6.13 15.85
N ARG A 35 -18.63 7.27 15.83
CA ARG A 35 -19.62 7.61 14.80
C ARG A 35 -18.98 8.45 13.71
N SER A 36 -19.40 8.26 12.46
CA SER A 36 -18.91 9.05 11.33
C SER A 36 -19.17 10.56 11.51
N SER A 37 -20.31 10.92 12.11
CA SER A 37 -20.65 12.30 12.44
C SER A 37 -19.73 12.90 13.51
N ALA A 38 -19.31 12.11 14.50
CA ALA A 38 -18.37 12.55 15.53
C ALA A 38 -16.97 12.76 14.94
N LEU A 39 -16.49 11.82 14.13
CA LEU A 39 -15.20 11.98 13.43
C LEU A 39 -15.22 13.21 12.52
N ALA A 40 -16.25 13.37 11.68
CA ALA A 40 -16.37 14.52 10.79
C ALA A 40 -16.46 15.86 11.55
N ARG A 41 -17.09 15.87 12.73
CA ARG A 41 -17.13 17.04 13.61
C ARG A 41 -15.74 17.39 14.14
N ILE A 42 -15.02 16.42 14.71
CA ILE A 42 -13.65 16.64 15.21
C ILE A 42 -12.73 17.16 14.09
N MET A 43 -12.77 16.52 12.91
CA MET A 43 -12.01 16.96 11.74
C MET A 43 -12.33 18.41 11.35
N ARG A 44 -13.62 18.78 11.33
CA ARG A 44 -14.06 20.13 10.96
C ARG A 44 -13.65 21.20 11.97
N GLU A 45 -13.80 20.90 13.25
CA GLU A 45 -13.45 21.82 14.34
C GLU A 45 -11.94 22.02 14.41
N THR A 46 -11.16 20.96 14.22
CA THR A 46 -9.70 20.98 14.34
C THR A 46 -8.99 21.54 13.11
N PHE A 47 -9.51 21.27 11.90
CA PHE A 47 -8.91 21.74 10.64
C PHE A 47 -9.65 22.90 9.99
N HIS A 48 -10.57 23.53 10.74
CA HIS A 48 -11.28 24.75 10.37
C HIS A 48 -11.96 24.71 8.99
N GLY A 49 -12.57 23.57 8.63
CA GLY A 49 -13.26 23.42 7.35
C GLY A 49 -13.89 22.04 7.15
N SER A 50 -14.75 21.89 6.14
CA SER A 50 -15.41 20.62 5.82
C SER A 50 -14.67 19.83 4.74
N ASP A 51 -14.99 18.53 4.64
CA ASP A 51 -14.57 17.68 3.53
C ASP A 51 -15.12 18.18 2.18
N ALA A 52 -16.38 18.62 2.16
CA ALA A 52 -16.99 19.24 0.99
C ALA A 52 -16.29 20.54 0.55
N GLY A 53 -15.69 21.27 1.50
CA GLY A 53 -14.88 22.45 1.25
C GLY A 53 -13.42 22.15 0.88
N GLY A 54 -13.02 20.87 0.83
CA GLY A 54 -11.66 20.45 0.52
C GLY A 54 -10.64 20.70 1.64
N ALA A 55 -11.09 21.00 2.86
CA ALA A 55 -10.19 21.25 4.00
C ALA A 55 -9.51 19.98 4.51
N TRP A 56 -10.07 18.82 4.22
CA TRP A 56 -9.51 17.49 4.48
C TRP A 56 -10.29 16.47 3.65
N ASP A 57 -9.76 15.26 3.51
CA ASP A 57 -10.48 14.14 2.91
C ASP A 57 -10.66 12.99 3.91
N TRP A 58 -11.53 12.04 3.56
CA TRP A 58 -11.82 10.91 4.44
C TRP A 58 -10.63 9.97 4.63
N ARG A 59 -9.67 9.95 3.71
CA ARG A 59 -8.46 9.16 3.90
C ARG A 59 -7.65 9.69 5.08
N ILE A 60 -7.48 11.00 5.18
CA ILE A 60 -6.81 11.64 6.31
C ILE A 60 -7.58 11.41 7.62
N ALA A 61 -8.91 11.49 7.58
CA ALA A 61 -9.74 11.17 8.75
C ALA A 61 -9.56 9.72 9.22
N TYR A 62 -9.48 8.75 8.30
CA TYR A 62 -9.25 7.35 8.64
C TYR A 62 -7.82 7.10 9.13
N ASP A 63 -6.80 7.69 8.52
CA ASP A 63 -5.41 7.57 8.96
C ASP A 63 -5.23 8.16 10.38
N LEU A 64 -5.87 9.30 10.68
CA LEU A 64 -5.95 9.87 12.03
C LEU A 64 -6.67 8.96 13.02
N MET A 65 -7.82 8.39 12.63
CA MET A 65 -8.57 7.45 13.47
C MET A 65 -7.72 6.23 13.84
N GLN A 66 -6.99 5.66 12.88
CA GLN A 66 -6.12 4.52 13.13
C GLN A 66 -4.93 4.90 14.04
N ALA A 67 -4.29 6.04 13.79
CA ALA A 67 -3.19 6.54 14.62
C ALA A 67 -3.63 6.88 16.05
N ALA A 68 -4.84 7.43 16.22
CA ALA A 68 -5.43 7.66 17.54
C ALA A 68 -5.69 6.34 18.28
N ALA A 69 -6.15 5.30 17.58
CA ALA A 69 -6.32 3.97 18.16
C ALA A 69 -4.98 3.37 18.61
N VAL A 70 -3.92 3.53 17.81
CA VAL A 70 -2.55 3.20 18.21
C VAL A 70 -2.13 3.97 19.47
N GLN A 71 -2.40 5.27 19.55
CA GLN A 71 -2.08 6.08 20.73
C GLN A 71 -2.82 5.61 21.99
N VAL A 72 -4.08 5.20 21.87
CA VAL A 72 -4.85 4.60 22.98
C VAL A 72 -4.21 3.29 23.45
N LEU A 73 -3.78 2.41 22.53
CA LEU A 73 -3.08 1.19 22.89
C LEU A 73 -1.75 1.46 23.61
N LEU A 74 -0.97 2.46 23.17
CA LEU A 74 0.30 2.81 23.84
C LEU A 74 0.10 3.27 25.29
N ARG A 75 -1.03 3.90 25.61
CA ARG A 75 -1.36 4.36 26.98
C ARG A 75 -1.89 3.24 27.88
N GLY A 76 -2.35 2.13 27.32
CA GLY A 76 -2.91 1.01 28.07
C GLY A 76 -1.86 0.21 28.85
N ASN A 77 -2.24 -0.33 30.01
CA ASN A 77 -1.33 -1.09 30.88
C ASN A 77 -1.19 -2.56 30.44
N GLY A 78 0.06 -3.07 30.44
CA GLY A 78 0.40 -4.50 30.34
C GLY A 78 0.22 -5.12 28.95
N VAL A 79 1.09 -6.08 28.57
CA VAL A 79 1.09 -6.75 27.25
C VAL A 79 0.25 -8.03 27.19
N ALA A 80 -0.17 -8.58 28.34
CA ALA A 80 -0.77 -9.91 28.44
C ALA A 80 -2.11 -10.06 27.68
N ASP A 81 -2.81 -8.95 27.40
CA ASP A 81 -4.12 -8.93 26.75
C ASP A 81 -4.16 -8.15 25.42
N ASP A 82 -3.01 -7.98 24.76
CA ASP A 82 -2.88 -7.14 23.55
C ASP A 82 -3.86 -7.52 22.45
N ILE A 83 -4.12 -8.80 22.22
CA ILE A 83 -5.07 -9.25 21.18
C ILE A 83 -6.51 -8.89 21.55
N ALA A 84 -6.89 -9.05 22.83
CA ALA A 84 -8.24 -8.72 23.29
C ALA A 84 -8.48 -7.20 23.25
N ALA A 85 -7.52 -6.42 23.74
CA ALA A 85 -7.54 -4.96 23.66
C ALA A 85 -7.62 -4.47 22.21
N ALA A 86 -6.82 -5.07 21.32
CA ALA A 86 -6.84 -4.76 19.89
C ALA A 86 -8.19 -5.07 19.25
N LYS A 87 -8.81 -6.22 19.57
CA LYS A 87 -10.16 -6.60 19.09
C LYS A 87 -11.22 -5.61 19.56
N LEU A 88 -11.20 -5.27 20.86
CA LEU A 88 -12.12 -4.29 21.43
C LEU A 88 -11.98 -2.94 20.73
N LEU A 89 -10.75 -2.42 20.61
CA LEU A 89 -10.52 -1.11 20.00
C LEU A 89 -10.88 -1.11 18.51
N ALA A 90 -10.48 -2.15 17.77
CA ALA A 90 -10.87 -2.32 16.38
C ALA A 90 -12.39 -2.38 16.19
N SER A 91 -13.13 -2.96 17.14
CA SER A 91 -14.61 -3.01 17.09
C SER A 91 -15.24 -1.62 17.13
N ARG A 92 -14.56 -0.64 17.75
CA ARG A 92 -15.01 0.75 17.90
C ARG A 92 -14.63 1.65 16.73
N LEU A 93 -13.71 1.24 15.86
CA LEU A 93 -13.33 2.00 14.67
C LEU A 93 -14.39 1.92 13.57
N LEU A 94 -14.45 2.96 12.73
CA LEU A 94 -15.29 2.99 11.54
C LEU A 94 -14.80 1.98 10.50
N THR A 95 -15.73 1.53 9.66
CA THR A 95 -15.41 0.84 8.41
C THR A 95 -15.04 1.85 7.35
N GLU A 96 -13.90 1.66 6.68
CA GLU A 96 -13.42 2.50 5.59
C GLU A 96 -14.18 2.22 4.29
N THR A 97 -15.27 2.95 4.09
CA THR A 97 -16.12 2.81 2.90
C THR A 97 -15.76 3.76 1.77
N ARG A 98 -14.97 4.81 2.06
CA ARG A 98 -14.56 5.84 1.10
C ARG A 98 -13.10 5.63 0.75
N ARG A 99 -12.80 5.40 -0.53
CA ARG A 99 -11.45 5.13 -1.01
C ARG A 99 -10.98 6.30 -1.87
N SER A 100 -9.76 6.77 -1.63
CA SER A 100 -9.12 7.68 -2.59
C SER A 100 -8.55 6.89 -3.77
N GLU A 101 -8.45 7.51 -4.95
CA GLU A 101 -7.79 6.89 -6.09
C GLU A 101 -6.35 6.49 -5.75
N GLN A 102 -5.65 7.33 -4.98
CA GLN A 102 -4.28 7.07 -4.54
C GLN A 102 -4.18 5.81 -3.66
N GLN A 103 -5.12 5.61 -2.72
CA GLN A 103 -5.19 4.40 -1.89
C GLN A 103 -5.44 3.14 -2.73
N ILE A 104 -6.33 3.23 -3.72
CA ILE A 104 -6.63 2.11 -4.63
C ILE A 104 -5.39 1.79 -5.48
N ARG A 105 -4.77 2.81 -6.08
CA ARG A 105 -3.59 2.65 -6.94
C ARG A 105 -2.42 2.05 -6.16
N LEU A 106 -2.07 2.62 -5.00
CA LEU A 106 -0.91 2.22 -4.19
C LEU A 106 -1.15 0.98 -3.31
N GLN A 107 -2.38 0.44 -3.26
CA GLN A 107 -2.76 -0.66 -2.37
C GLN A 107 -2.30 -0.48 -0.91
N GLN A 108 -2.28 0.77 -0.44
CA GLN A 108 -1.83 1.13 0.91
C GLN A 108 -2.97 0.94 1.93
N PHE A 109 -3.29 -0.32 2.20
CA PHE A 109 -4.15 -0.69 3.32
C PHE A 109 -3.31 -0.86 4.57
N SER A 110 -3.76 -0.26 5.67
CA SER A 110 -3.11 -0.45 6.97
C SER A 110 -3.33 -1.87 7.49
N THR A 111 -2.58 -2.26 8.52
CA THR A 111 -2.77 -3.56 9.17
C THR A 111 -3.89 -3.47 10.23
N PRO A 112 -4.92 -4.32 10.22
CA PRO A 112 -5.94 -4.34 11.27
C PRO A 112 -5.30 -4.60 12.64
N LEU A 113 -5.66 -3.83 13.67
CA LEU A 113 -5.05 -3.94 15.02
C LEU A 113 -5.02 -5.38 15.56
N PRO A 114 -6.09 -6.20 15.47
CA PRO A 114 -6.05 -7.57 15.98
C PRO A 114 -5.08 -8.45 15.20
N PHE A 115 -4.92 -8.20 13.90
CA PHE A 115 -3.97 -8.92 13.07
C PHE A 115 -2.53 -8.47 13.39
N ALA A 116 -2.32 -7.17 13.63
CA ALA A 116 -1.04 -6.64 14.06
C ALA A 116 -0.59 -7.24 15.40
N ALA A 117 -1.47 -7.33 16.39
CA ALA A 117 -1.17 -8.00 17.66
C ALA A 117 -0.74 -9.47 17.46
N MET A 118 -1.37 -10.16 16.51
CA MET A 118 -1.02 -11.55 16.17
C MET A 118 0.34 -11.66 15.45
N VAL A 119 0.67 -10.73 14.55
CA VAL A 119 2.00 -10.61 13.94
C VAL A 119 3.06 -10.48 15.02
N LEU A 120 2.83 -9.62 16.02
CA LEU A 120 3.80 -9.39 17.08
C LEU A 120 3.92 -10.55 18.07
N ARG A 121 2.82 -11.27 18.31
CA ARG A 121 2.87 -12.53 19.05
C ARG A 121 3.75 -13.57 18.34
N ALA A 122 3.64 -13.70 17.02
CA ALA A 122 4.49 -14.59 16.22
C ALA A 122 5.96 -14.13 16.18
N ALA A 123 6.19 -12.80 16.22
CA ALA A 123 7.52 -12.22 16.28
C ALA A 123 8.23 -12.52 17.61
N ALA A 124 7.46 -12.72 18.69
CA ALA A 124 7.96 -13.03 20.03
C ALA A 124 9.07 -12.07 20.47
N ILE A 125 8.83 -10.77 20.30
CA ILE A 125 9.79 -9.70 20.59
C ILE A 125 10.19 -9.73 22.06
N ARG A 126 11.49 -9.60 22.31
CA ARG A 126 12.08 -9.49 23.65
C ARG A 126 12.37 -8.03 23.95
N LYS A 127 12.21 -7.65 25.22
CA LYS A 127 12.50 -6.29 25.68
C LYS A 127 13.95 -5.89 25.34
N GLY A 128 14.12 -4.70 24.77
CA GLY A 128 15.42 -4.15 24.37
C GLY A 128 15.87 -4.50 22.95
N GLU A 129 15.15 -5.36 22.24
CA GLU A 129 15.44 -5.65 20.82
C GLU A 129 15.15 -4.44 19.92
N THR A 130 15.87 -4.35 18.81
CA THR A 130 15.61 -3.36 17.77
C THR A 130 14.67 -3.95 16.71
N VAL A 131 13.57 -3.24 16.43
CA VAL A 131 12.53 -3.67 15.50
C VAL A 131 12.45 -2.69 14.33
N LEU A 132 12.59 -3.21 13.11
CA LEU A 132 12.36 -2.45 11.88
C LEU A 132 10.97 -2.72 11.32
N GLU A 133 10.22 -1.64 11.07
CA GLU A 133 9.00 -1.65 10.27
C GLU A 133 9.22 -0.79 9.00
N PRO A 134 9.53 -1.40 7.84
CA PRO A 134 9.95 -0.69 6.63
C PRO A 134 8.79 -0.05 5.85
N SER A 135 7.54 -0.30 6.25
CA SER A 135 6.32 0.20 5.63
C SER A 135 5.26 0.43 6.70
N ALA A 136 5.53 1.38 7.59
CA ALA A 136 4.89 1.47 8.90
C ALA A 136 3.42 1.91 8.89
N GLY A 137 2.94 2.51 7.80
CA GLY A 137 1.58 3.02 7.70
C GLY A 137 1.27 3.97 8.84
N THR A 138 0.21 3.67 9.59
CA THR A 138 -0.23 4.44 10.77
C THR A 138 0.33 3.90 12.09
N GLY A 139 1.23 2.91 12.05
CA GLY A 139 1.94 2.39 13.23
C GLY A 139 1.27 1.22 13.93
N ALA A 140 0.41 0.49 13.23
CA ALA A 140 -0.33 -0.64 13.81
C ALA A 140 0.59 -1.79 14.28
N LEU A 141 1.71 -2.08 13.59
CA LEU A 141 2.68 -3.07 14.08
C LEU A 141 3.64 -2.43 15.09
N ALA A 142 4.15 -1.24 14.80
CA ALA A 142 4.99 -0.43 15.68
C ALA A 142 4.44 -0.32 17.11
N THR A 143 3.12 -0.16 17.28
CA THR A 143 2.51 -0.03 18.61
C THR A 143 2.78 -1.24 19.51
N PHE A 144 2.68 -2.46 18.98
CA PHE A 144 2.85 -3.67 19.77
C PHE A 144 4.33 -4.01 19.98
N ALA A 145 5.18 -3.62 19.01
CA ALA A 145 6.63 -3.66 19.19
C ALA A 145 7.09 -2.72 20.32
N ALA A 146 6.61 -1.47 20.34
CA ALA A 146 6.88 -0.51 21.41
C ALA A 146 6.39 -1.01 22.77
N ARG A 147 5.18 -1.59 22.84
CA ARG A 147 4.62 -2.17 24.07
C ARG A 147 5.42 -3.36 24.61
N SER A 148 6.11 -4.07 23.73
CA SER A 148 7.06 -5.14 24.06
C SER A 148 8.43 -4.59 24.55
N GLY A 149 8.60 -3.26 24.58
CA GLY A 149 9.83 -2.59 25.02
C GLY A 149 10.95 -2.63 23.99
N ALA A 150 10.61 -2.69 22.70
CA ALA A 150 11.57 -2.62 21.61
C ALA A 150 11.99 -1.19 21.28
N THR A 151 13.19 -1.04 20.72
CA THR A 151 13.61 0.19 20.03
C THR A 151 13.09 0.14 18.60
N LEU A 152 12.37 1.18 18.17
CA LEU A 152 11.74 1.20 16.85
C LEU A 152 12.62 1.87 15.79
N LEU A 153 12.69 1.27 14.61
CA LEU A 153 13.15 1.88 13.36
C LEU A 153 11.96 1.90 12.39
N LEU A 154 11.44 3.09 12.09
CA LEU A 154 10.21 3.25 11.30
C LEU A 154 10.49 3.92 9.96
N ASN A 155 9.93 3.35 8.90
CA ASN A 155 9.95 3.92 7.56
C ASN A 155 8.54 3.97 6.97
N GLU A 156 8.15 5.11 6.40
CA GLU A 156 6.87 5.28 5.71
C GLU A 156 7.01 6.27 4.56
N ILE A 157 6.58 5.90 3.36
CA ILE A 157 6.75 6.74 2.16
C ILE A 157 5.77 7.91 2.12
N ASP A 158 4.58 7.76 2.72
CA ASP A 158 3.56 8.80 2.74
C ASP A 158 3.91 9.90 3.77
N PRO A 159 4.07 11.17 3.34
CA PRO A 159 4.48 12.24 4.25
C PRO A 159 3.50 12.51 5.40
N PHE A 160 2.20 12.31 5.19
CA PHE A 160 1.20 12.55 6.24
C PHE A 160 1.28 11.47 7.31
N ARG A 161 1.39 10.21 6.90
CA ARG A 161 1.60 9.08 7.82
C ARG A 161 2.93 9.15 8.55
N GLN A 162 4.00 9.65 7.93
CA GLN A 162 5.25 9.95 8.67
C GLN A 162 5.01 10.95 9.80
N ARG A 163 4.23 12.02 9.57
CA ARG A 163 3.89 12.99 10.61
C ARG A 163 3.08 12.36 11.74
N LEU A 164 2.11 11.50 11.41
CA LEU A 164 1.35 10.72 12.40
C LEU A 164 2.28 9.85 13.25
N LEU A 165 3.21 9.12 12.62
CA LEU A 165 4.17 8.27 13.32
C LEU A 165 5.06 9.09 14.27
N ARG A 166 5.58 10.24 13.82
CA ARG A 166 6.37 11.15 14.68
C ARG A 166 5.54 11.68 15.85
N ALA A 167 4.28 12.05 15.62
CA ALA A 167 3.39 12.53 16.67
C ALA A 167 3.03 11.44 17.71
N VAL A 168 2.96 10.17 17.29
CA VAL A 168 2.59 9.04 18.14
C VAL A 168 3.78 8.44 18.89
N PHE A 169 4.90 8.22 18.20
CA PHE A 169 6.06 7.48 18.72
C PHE A 169 7.25 8.38 19.06
N GLY A 170 7.27 9.62 18.57
CA GLY A 170 8.46 10.46 18.57
C GLY A 170 9.56 9.91 17.65
N GLY A 171 10.74 10.51 17.74
CA GLY A 171 11.93 10.07 17.01
C GLY A 171 11.89 10.32 15.51
N GLU A 172 12.91 9.80 14.82
CA GLU A 172 13.05 9.90 13.37
C GLU A 172 12.19 8.83 12.67
N VAL A 173 11.55 9.24 11.57
CA VAL A 173 10.84 8.35 10.65
C VAL A 173 11.37 8.62 9.27
N THR A 174 11.95 7.59 8.64
CA THR A 174 12.51 7.70 7.29
C THR A 174 11.40 7.60 6.24
N GLY A 175 11.67 8.11 5.03
CA GLY A 175 10.72 8.19 3.92
C GLY A 175 11.18 7.46 2.66
N HIS A 176 11.95 6.39 2.81
CA HIS A 176 12.53 5.64 1.70
C HIS A 176 11.51 4.71 1.06
N ASP A 177 11.67 4.42 -0.23
CA ASP A 177 10.96 3.30 -0.84
C ASP A 177 11.44 2.00 -0.19
N GLY A 178 10.49 1.21 0.31
CA GLY A 178 10.77 -0.03 1.03
C GLY A 178 11.52 -1.07 0.19
N GLU A 179 11.39 -1.06 -1.15
CA GLU A 179 12.18 -1.89 -2.06
C GLU A 179 13.69 -1.62 -1.92
N HIS A 180 14.05 -0.39 -1.56
CA HIS A 180 15.42 0.10 -1.44
C HIS A 180 15.84 0.27 0.02
N THR A 181 15.13 -0.33 0.98
CA THR A 181 15.49 -0.24 2.41
C THR A 181 16.94 -0.66 2.66
N ASP A 182 17.43 -1.70 2.00
CA ASP A 182 18.82 -2.17 2.12
C ASP A 182 19.84 -1.10 1.69
N ASP A 183 19.53 -0.38 0.61
CA ASP A 183 20.42 0.62 0.00
C ASP A 183 20.34 1.98 0.71
N LEU A 184 19.16 2.32 1.25
CA LEU A 184 18.85 3.67 1.74
C LEU A 184 18.86 3.77 3.27
N LEU A 185 18.67 2.67 4.00
CA LEU A 185 18.69 2.70 5.46
C LEU A 185 20.12 2.90 5.97
N GLN A 186 20.45 4.14 6.31
CA GLN A 186 21.81 4.56 6.69
C GLN A 186 22.24 4.15 8.10
N THR A 187 21.35 3.53 8.91
CA THR A 187 21.74 3.08 10.25
C THR A 187 22.74 1.92 10.16
N PRO A 188 23.85 1.94 10.92
CA PRO A 188 24.74 0.78 11.01
C PRO A 188 24.13 -0.35 11.87
N VAL A 189 23.08 -0.05 12.65
CA VAL A 189 22.41 -1.04 13.50
C VAL A 189 21.57 -1.98 12.62
N LEU A 190 21.81 -3.28 12.76
CA LEU A 190 20.97 -4.30 12.17
C LEU A 190 19.82 -4.61 13.14
N PRO A 191 18.54 -4.51 12.70
CA PRO A 191 17.41 -4.91 13.54
C PRO A 191 17.46 -6.41 13.89
N ASP A 192 17.09 -6.73 15.12
CA ASP A 192 16.93 -8.10 15.61
C ASP A 192 15.62 -8.73 15.08
N VAL A 193 14.62 -7.87 14.85
CA VAL A 193 13.30 -8.26 14.34
C VAL A 193 12.88 -7.31 13.23
N VAL A 194 12.30 -7.88 12.16
CA VAL A 194 11.58 -7.12 11.14
C VAL A 194 10.11 -7.53 11.19
N VAL A 195 9.20 -6.55 11.23
CA VAL A 195 7.77 -6.79 11.04
C VAL A 195 7.24 -5.92 9.90
N MET A 196 6.42 -6.48 9.01
CA MET A 196 6.00 -5.73 7.84
C MET A 196 4.68 -6.20 7.22
N ASN A 197 3.99 -5.24 6.60
CA ASN A 197 2.88 -5.45 5.67
C ASN A 197 3.21 -4.66 4.39
N PRO A 198 4.05 -5.20 3.49
CA PRO A 198 4.46 -4.49 2.29
C PRO A 198 3.28 -4.21 1.35
N PRO A 199 3.39 -3.24 0.42
CA PRO A 199 2.37 -3.01 -0.59
C PRO A 199 2.20 -4.24 -1.49
N PHE A 200 0.97 -4.49 -1.94
CA PHE A 200 0.65 -5.57 -2.87
C PHE A 200 0.46 -5.01 -4.28
N ALA A 201 0.63 -5.87 -5.29
CA ALA A 201 0.33 -5.49 -6.66
C ALA A 201 -1.18 -5.54 -6.91
N SER A 202 -1.72 -4.47 -7.50
CA SER A 202 -3.15 -4.41 -7.83
C SER A 202 -3.47 -5.17 -9.11
N SER A 203 -4.63 -5.82 -9.13
CA SER A 203 -5.20 -6.41 -10.36
C SER A 203 -5.72 -5.36 -11.35
N VAL A 204 -5.91 -4.11 -10.90
CA VAL A 204 -6.51 -3.01 -11.68
C VAL A 204 -5.46 -2.32 -12.55
N ASP A 205 -4.25 -2.09 -12.03
CA ASP A 205 -3.08 -1.65 -12.80
C ASP A 205 -2.12 -2.82 -13.01
N ARG A 206 -2.33 -3.61 -14.07
CA ARG A 206 -1.40 -4.68 -14.52
C ARG A 206 0.00 -4.16 -14.90
N SER A 207 0.23 -2.85 -14.80
CA SER A 207 1.49 -2.15 -15.09
C SER A 207 2.40 -1.97 -13.86
N ARG A 208 1.97 -2.31 -12.64
CA ARG A 208 2.86 -2.29 -11.46
C ARG A 208 3.50 -3.64 -11.22
N ASP A 209 4.74 -3.60 -10.74
CA ASP A 209 5.56 -4.78 -10.48
C ASP A 209 4.83 -5.77 -9.56
N LYS A 210 4.48 -6.94 -10.11
CA LYS A 210 3.76 -7.99 -9.39
C LYS A 210 4.55 -8.58 -8.20
N HIS A 211 5.85 -8.31 -8.14
CA HIS A 211 6.76 -8.81 -7.13
C HIS A 211 7.13 -7.78 -6.06
N ILE A 212 6.47 -6.61 -6.04
CA ILE A 212 6.81 -5.52 -5.12
C ILE A 212 6.86 -5.98 -3.64
N ALA A 213 5.89 -6.78 -3.19
CA ALA A 213 5.89 -7.32 -1.83
C ALA A 213 7.14 -8.19 -1.55
N ALA A 214 7.50 -9.05 -2.50
CA ALA A 214 8.65 -9.94 -2.36
C ALA A 214 9.98 -9.18 -2.39
N LYS A 215 10.08 -8.12 -3.19
CA LYS A 215 11.24 -7.23 -3.23
C LYS A 215 11.45 -6.50 -1.90
N HIS A 216 10.38 -5.95 -1.31
CA HIS A 216 10.43 -5.36 0.03
C HIS A 216 10.85 -6.39 1.09
N LEU A 217 10.29 -7.61 1.05
CA LEU A 217 10.68 -8.70 1.94
C LEU A 217 12.17 -9.00 1.87
N ILE A 218 12.70 -9.14 0.65
CA ILE A 218 14.13 -9.44 0.42
C ILE A 218 15.02 -8.29 0.87
N ALA A 219 14.63 -7.03 0.61
CA ALA A 219 15.38 -5.86 1.07
C ALA A 219 15.47 -5.82 2.61
N ALA A 220 14.36 -6.05 3.30
CA ALA A 220 14.35 -6.11 4.76
C ALA A 220 15.13 -7.32 5.31
N ALA A 221 15.05 -8.47 4.65
CA ALA A 221 15.80 -9.68 5.01
C ALA A 221 17.32 -9.48 5.02
N LYS A 222 17.85 -8.69 4.08
CA LYS A 222 19.28 -8.37 4.04
C LYS A 222 19.72 -7.54 5.25
N ARG A 223 18.87 -6.62 5.70
CA ARG A 223 19.09 -5.75 6.87
C ARG A 223 18.90 -6.45 8.22
N LEU A 224 18.18 -7.56 8.27
CA LEU A 224 17.97 -8.31 9.50
C LEU A 224 19.30 -8.85 10.07
N ALA A 225 19.50 -8.77 11.39
CA ALA A 225 20.67 -9.33 12.06
C ALA A 225 20.72 -10.86 11.93
N PRO A 226 21.92 -11.48 11.89
CA PRO A 226 22.05 -12.94 12.01
C PRO A 226 21.35 -13.44 13.29
N GLY A 227 20.58 -14.53 13.17
CA GLY A 227 19.74 -15.04 14.27
C GLY A 227 18.44 -14.26 14.49
N GLY A 228 18.21 -13.17 13.77
CA GLY A 228 17.00 -12.36 13.84
C GLY A 228 15.78 -13.04 13.22
N ARG A 229 14.60 -12.45 13.45
CA ARG A 229 13.31 -12.95 12.95
C ARG A 229 12.61 -11.92 12.06
N LEU A 230 12.07 -12.37 10.94
CA LEU A 230 11.20 -11.58 10.08
C LEU A 230 9.77 -12.12 10.12
N VAL A 231 8.79 -11.27 10.37
CA VAL A 231 7.37 -11.59 10.25
C VAL A 231 6.72 -10.66 9.22
N ALA A 232 6.12 -11.25 8.18
CA ALA A 232 5.54 -10.49 7.07
C ALA A 232 4.12 -10.93 6.76
N ILE A 233 3.27 -9.96 6.41
CA ILE A 233 1.97 -10.20 5.77
C ILE A 233 2.18 -10.14 4.26
N MET A 234 2.16 -11.29 3.60
CA MET A 234 2.48 -11.44 2.18
C MET A 234 1.24 -11.75 1.35
N PRO A 235 1.24 -11.46 0.04
CA PRO A 235 0.18 -11.93 -0.85
C PRO A 235 0.22 -13.46 -0.95
N PRO A 236 -0.93 -14.16 -1.06
CA PRO A 236 -0.97 -15.63 -1.16
C PRO A 236 -0.23 -16.21 -2.38
N GLY A 237 0.09 -15.37 -3.37
CA GLY A 237 0.89 -15.75 -4.53
C GLY A 237 2.39 -15.88 -4.26
N PHE A 238 2.89 -15.46 -3.09
CA PHE A 238 4.30 -15.62 -2.74
C PHE A 238 4.56 -17.05 -2.23
N THR A 239 4.72 -17.98 -3.17
CA THR A 239 4.96 -19.41 -2.90
C THR A 239 6.04 -19.96 -3.84
N PRO A 240 6.67 -21.12 -3.53
CA PRO A 240 7.66 -21.71 -4.43
C PRO A 240 7.10 -22.02 -5.83
N GLU A 241 5.79 -22.24 -5.95
CA GLU A 241 5.13 -22.59 -7.21
C GLU A 241 4.77 -21.35 -8.05
N ARG A 242 4.36 -20.26 -7.40
CA ARG A 242 3.83 -19.06 -8.07
C ARG A 242 4.84 -17.92 -8.22
N ASP A 243 5.83 -17.85 -7.33
CA ASP A 243 6.91 -16.85 -7.37
C ASP A 243 8.27 -17.48 -7.05
N ALA A 244 8.59 -18.57 -7.77
CA ALA A 244 9.76 -19.42 -7.52
C ALA A 244 11.08 -18.64 -7.38
N ALA A 245 11.30 -17.62 -8.22
CA ALA A 245 12.55 -16.85 -8.23
C ALA A 245 12.72 -16.02 -6.96
N HIS A 246 11.70 -15.26 -6.55
CA HIS A 246 11.78 -14.46 -5.33
C HIS A 246 11.67 -15.32 -4.08
N TRP A 247 10.90 -16.41 -4.13
CA TRP A 247 10.86 -17.41 -3.07
C TRP A 247 12.26 -17.99 -2.81
N SER A 248 12.94 -18.47 -3.87
CA SER A 248 14.30 -19.00 -3.78
C SER A 248 15.27 -17.95 -3.24
N ARG A 249 15.16 -16.70 -3.68
CA ARG A 249 16.00 -15.60 -3.19
C ARG A 249 15.76 -15.26 -1.71
N ALA A 250 14.51 -15.25 -1.26
CA ALA A 250 14.18 -15.06 0.15
C ALA A 250 14.70 -16.23 0.99
N CYS A 251 14.49 -17.47 0.55
CA CYS A 251 14.98 -18.68 1.22
C CYS A 251 16.52 -18.80 1.23
N GLY A 252 17.21 -18.15 0.29
CA GLY A 252 18.66 -18.01 0.32
C GLY A 252 19.18 -17.05 1.39
N LEU A 253 18.30 -16.22 1.97
CA LEU A 253 18.63 -15.28 3.06
C LEU A 253 18.03 -15.71 4.41
N LEU A 254 16.95 -16.48 4.38
CA LEU A 254 16.08 -16.74 5.52
C LEU A 254 15.54 -18.18 5.50
N THR A 255 15.35 -18.77 6.68
CA THR A 255 14.69 -20.07 6.84
C THR A 255 13.20 -19.84 7.16
N PRO A 256 12.25 -20.26 6.30
CA PRO A 256 10.82 -20.13 6.59
C PRO A 256 10.39 -21.07 7.72
N ARG A 257 9.58 -20.56 8.64
CA ARG A 257 9.06 -21.30 9.82
C ARG A 257 7.54 -21.44 9.82
N LEU A 258 6.84 -20.46 9.27
CA LEU A 258 5.38 -20.44 9.24
C LEU A 258 4.90 -19.81 7.94
N ALA A 259 3.83 -20.38 7.36
CA ALA A 259 2.93 -19.69 6.45
C ALA A 259 1.48 -20.06 6.78
N LEU A 260 0.72 -19.09 7.27
CA LEU A 260 -0.71 -19.23 7.52
C LEU A 260 -1.51 -18.43 6.50
N THR A 261 -2.34 -19.10 5.72
CA THR A 261 -3.29 -18.43 4.83
C THR A 261 -4.42 -17.84 5.66
N MET A 262 -4.49 -16.51 5.67
CA MET A 262 -5.42 -15.71 6.43
C MET A 262 -6.54 -15.21 5.51
N PRO A 263 -7.81 -15.42 5.88
CA PRO A 263 -8.92 -15.15 5.00
C PRO A 263 -9.24 -13.64 4.98
N GLY A 264 -9.65 -13.12 3.82
CA GLY A 264 -9.71 -11.68 3.57
C GLY A 264 -10.66 -10.88 4.47
N GLN A 265 -11.63 -11.53 5.15
CA GLN A 265 -12.51 -10.87 6.11
C GLN A 265 -11.77 -10.17 7.27
N VAL A 266 -10.53 -10.57 7.55
CA VAL A 266 -9.67 -9.91 8.55
C VAL A 266 -9.48 -8.41 8.22
N TYR A 267 -9.49 -8.05 6.93
CA TYR A 267 -9.34 -6.68 6.45
C TYR A 267 -10.66 -5.95 6.17
N ARG A 268 -11.82 -6.56 6.45
CA ARG A 268 -13.14 -6.03 6.05
C ARG A 268 -13.35 -4.57 6.49
N LYS A 269 -12.95 -4.23 7.73
CA LYS A 269 -13.07 -2.85 8.25
C LYS A 269 -12.20 -1.84 7.53
N LEU A 270 -11.10 -2.26 6.92
CA LEU A 270 -10.21 -1.41 6.12
C LEU A 270 -10.62 -1.40 4.64
N GLY A 271 -11.81 -1.90 4.34
CA GLY A 271 -12.40 -1.82 3.02
C GLY A 271 -11.76 -2.76 2.01
N THR A 272 -11.09 -3.85 2.41
CA THR A 272 -10.61 -4.89 1.49
C THR A 272 -10.95 -6.29 2.00
N SER A 273 -11.04 -7.24 1.08
CA SER A 273 -11.29 -8.66 1.33
C SER A 273 -10.25 -9.54 0.65
N VAL A 274 -9.06 -8.98 0.40
CA VAL A 274 -7.93 -9.71 -0.17
C VAL A 274 -7.43 -10.73 0.86
N GLU A 275 -7.34 -11.99 0.44
CA GLU A 275 -6.68 -13.03 1.22
C GLU A 275 -5.20 -12.69 1.38
N THR A 276 -4.63 -13.00 2.54
CA THR A 276 -3.23 -12.70 2.87
C THR A 276 -2.55 -13.94 3.44
N GLN A 277 -1.23 -13.92 3.57
CA GLN A 277 -0.47 -14.97 4.21
C GLN A 277 0.40 -14.38 5.32
N LEU A 278 0.21 -14.82 6.56
CA LEU A 278 1.13 -14.51 7.66
C LEU A 278 2.32 -15.45 7.57
N MET A 279 3.51 -14.88 7.35
CA MET A 279 4.75 -15.64 7.21
C MET A 279 5.75 -15.27 8.30
N VAL A 280 6.44 -16.29 8.83
CA VAL A 280 7.55 -16.11 9.77
C VAL A 280 8.80 -16.77 9.19
N PHE A 281 9.91 -16.06 9.29
CA PHE A 281 11.22 -16.54 8.88
C PHE A 281 12.27 -16.22 9.95
N ASP A 282 13.27 -17.09 10.09
CA ASP A 282 14.44 -16.84 10.94
C ASP A 282 15.70 -16.70 10.06
N LYS A 283 16.63 -15.81 10.41
CA LYS A 283 17.91 -15.64 9.71
C LYS A 283 18.97 -16.56 10.30
N VAL A 284 18.81 -17.87 10.07
CA VAL A 284 19.72 -18.91 10.57
C VAL A 284 20.25 -19.77 9.44
N GLN A 285 21.39 -20.42 9.65
CA GLN A 285 22.04 -21.29 8.65
C GLN A 285 21.42 -22.69 8.57
N GLU A 286 20.73 -23.11 9.63
CA GLU A 286 20.08 -24.41 9.68
C GLU A 286 18.73 -24.37 8.98
N GLY A 287 18.43 -25.43 8.23
CA GLY A 287 17.07 -25.68 7.76
C GLY A 287 16.14 -25.94 8.94
N GLY A 288 14.85 -25.98 8.66
CA GLY A 288 13.92 -26.60 9.60
C GLY A 288 12.52 -26.66 9.05
N GLU A 289 11.66 -27.31 9.82
CA GLU A 289 10.28 -27.53 9.42
C GLU A 289 9.52 -26.21 9.35
N MET A 290 8.71 -26.10 8.30
CA MET A 290 7.84 -24.97 8.07
C MET A 290 6.39 -25.42 8.30
N ILE A 291 5.72 -24.80 9.26
CA ILE A 291 4.29 -24.99 9.50
C ILE A 291 3.53 -24.31 8.35
N ARG A 292 2.67 -25.05 7.66
CA ARG A 292 1.77 -24.52 6.63
C ARG A 292 0.32 -24.91 6.93
N ALA A 293 -0.57 -23.92 6.99
CA ALA A 293 -1.99 -24.16 7.21
C ALA A 293 -2.85 -23.03 6.64
N SER A 294 -4.13 -23.32 6.46
CA SER A 294 -5.17 -22.32 6.16
C SER A 294 -6.11 -22.24 7.36
N VAL A 295 -6.48 -21.02 7.76
CA VAL A 295 -7.31 -20.78 8.95
C VAL A 295 -8.58 -20.02 8.57
N ARG A 296 -9.62 -20.08 9.42
CA ARG A 296 -10.91 -19.39 9.16
C ARG A 296 -10.98 -17.99 9.77
N GLY A 297 -10.03 -17.63 10.62
CA GLY A 297 -9.97 -16.34 11.29
C GLY A 297 -8.80 -16.25 12.25
N LEU A 298 -8.76 -15.17 13.02
CA LEU A 298 -7.67 -14.89 13.95
C LEU A 298 -7.61 -15.90 15.11
N ASP A 299 -8.75 -16.36 15.62
CA ASP A 299 -8.79 -17.31 16.75
C ASP A 299 -8.24 -18.68 16.35
N ASP A 300 -8.59 -19.17 15.17
CA ASP A 300 -8.05 -20.41 14.60
C ASP A 300 -6.53 -20.34 14.32
N ALA A 301 -5.97 -19.13 14.18
CA ALA A 301 -4.54 -18.92 13.92
C ALA A 301 -3.68 -18.95 15.20
N LEU A 302 -4.27 -18.68 16.37
CA LEU A 302 -3.54 -18.54 17.63
C LEU A 302 -2.63 -19.73 17.97
N PRO A 303 -3.07 -21.01 17.86
CA PRO A 303 -2.22 -22.14 18.22
C PRO A 303 -0.95 -22.23 17.36
N PHE A 304 -1.05 -21.91 16.07
CA PHE A 304 0.09 -21.92 15.16
C PHE A 304 1.06 -20.76 15.43
N VAL A 305 0.50 -19.59 15.77
CA VAL A 305 1.26 -18.40 16.16
C VAL A 305 2.02 -18.65 17.47
N ASP A 306 1.39 -19.29 18.45
CA ASP A 306 2.04 -19.68 19.70
C ASP A 306 3.14 -20.72 19.48
N ALA A 307 2.90 -21.72 18.64
CA ALA A 307 3.89 -22.74 18.30
C ALA A 307 5.14 -22.15 17.63
N VAL A 308 4.98 -21.22 16.67
CA VAL A 308 6.14 -20.58 16.03
C VAL A 308 6.83 -19.57 16.96
N ALA A 309 6.10 -18.91 17.85
CA ALA A 309 6.65 -17.99 18.83
C ALA A 309 7.55 -18.75 19.83
N ALA A 310 7.09 -19.89 20.34
CA ALA A 310 7.82 -20.73 21.30
C ALA A 310 9.13 -21.31 20.74
N THR A 311 9.24 -21.42 19.40
CA THR A 311 10.42 -21.96 18.72
C THR A 311 11.37 -20.87 18.21
N ARG A 312 11.18 -19.60 18.63
CA ARG A 312 12.10 -18.51 18.27
C ARG A 312 13.52 -18.80 18.77
N PRO A 313 14.53 -18.85 17.89
CA PRO A 313 15.92 -19.05 18.30
C PRO A 313 16.36 -18.03 19.35
N GLU A 314 17.18 -18.46 20.31
CA GLU A 314 17.92 -17.52 21.15
C GLU A 314 19.02 -16.85 20.33
N MET A 315 19.09 -15.52 20.42
CA MET A 315 20.23 -14.81 19.87
C MET A 315 21.40 -15.03 20.83
N ARG A 316 22.39 -15.83 20.42
CA ARG A 316 23.68 -15.87 21.13
C ARG A 316 24.40 -14.54 20.83
N PRO A 317 24.89 -13.78 21.83
CA PRO A 317 25.59 -12.50 21.63
C PRO A 317 26.92 -12.59 20.87
N VAL A 318 27.20 -13.69 20.18
CA VAL A 318 28.44 -13.90 19.45
C VAL A 318 28.23 -13.37 18.04
N GLN A 319 28.83 -12.21 17.73
CA GLN A 319 28.91 -11.54 16.42
C GLN A 319 27.98 -10.33 16.19
N GLN A 320 27.64 -9.56 17.22
CA GLN A 320 27.12 -8.19 17.03
C GLN A 320 28.17 -7.21 16.46
N ALA A 321 29.41 -7.68 16.24
CA ALA A 321 30.50 -6.94 15.62
C ALA A 321 30.97 -7.62 14.31
N ALA A 322 30.06 -7.87 13.37
CA ALA A 322 30.46 -7.84 11.96
C ALA A 322 30.25 -6.40 11.48
N VAL A 323 31.30 -5.59 11.59
CA VAL A 323 31.39 -4.32 10.87
C VAL A 323 31.14 -4.66 9.40
N ILE A 324 29.98 -4.29 8.88
CA ILE A 324 29.74 -4.37 7.44
C ILE A 324 30.68 -3.33 6.81
N PRO A 325 31.65 -3.70 5.96
CA PRO A 325 32.47 -2.74 5.24
C PRO A 325 31.66 -2.23 4.05
N HIS A 326 30.63 -1.41 4.30
CA HIS A 326 29.91 -0.71 3.24
C HIS A 326 29.75 0.78 3.57
N GLY A 327 30.84 1.40 4.03
CA GLY A 327 31.12 2.76 3.60
C GLY A 327 31.74 2.67 2.20
N ARG A 328 30.95 2.83 1.13
CA ARG A 328 31.53 3.04 -0.20
C ARG A 328 32.25 4.39 -0.16
N PRO A 329 33.58 4.47 -0.36
CA PRO A 329 34.21 5.75 -0.57
C PRO A 329 33.72 6.29 -1.92
N THR A 330 33.16 7.49 -1.93
CA THR A 330 32.89 8.26 -3.14
C THR A 330 34.24 8.67 -3.74
N VAL A 331 34.83 7.79 -4.55
CA VAL A 331 35.95 8.17 -5.43
C VAL A 331 35.43 8.19 -6.87
N PRO A 332 35.62 9.29 -7.62
CA PRO A 332 35.30 9.31 -9.03
C PRO A 332 36.36 8.48 -9.77
N SER A 333 35.99 7.26 -10.18
CA SER A 333 36.84 6.44 -11.04
C SER A 333 36.46 6.67 -12.50
N SER A 334 37.33 7.38 -13.21
CA SER A 334 37.37 7.42 -14.67
C SER A 334 38.16 6.22 -15.17
N ALA A 335 37.48 5.20 -15.71
CA ALA A 335 38.13 4.18 -16.54
C ALA A 335 37.18 3.71 -17.67
N PRO A 336 37.71 3.48 -18.89
CA PRO A 336 36.91 3.43 -20.11
C PRO A 336 36.29 2.04 -20.30
N ARG A 337 34.97 1.98 -20.43
CA ARG A 337 34.26 0.74 -20.72
C ARG A 337 34.20 0.54 -22.24
N LYS A 338 35.07 -0.35 -22.76
CA LYS A 338 34.84 -0.98 -24.07
C LYS A 338 33.75 -2.03 -23.89
N THR A 339 32.54 -1.71 -24.30
CA THR A 339 31.48 -2.67 -24.59
C THR A 339 31.07 -2.46 -26.03
N ALA A 340 31.33 -3.45 -26.88
CA ALA A 340 30.81 -3.49 -28.24
C ALA A 340 29.28 -3.56 -28.14
N ALA A 341 28.63 -2.48 -28.54
CA ALA A 341 27.18 -2.43 -28.70
C ALA A 341 26.81 -3.16 -30.00
N VAL A 342 25.96 -4.17 -29.87
CA VAL A 342 25.22 -4.70 -31.02
C VAL A 342 24.24 -3.60 -31.45
N PRO A 343 24.20 -3.18 -32.73
CA PRO A 343 23.32 -2.11 -33.14
C PRO A 343 21.87 -2.60 -33.10
N VAL A 344 21.11 -2.13 -32.10
CA VAL A 344 19.65 -2.12 -32.19
C VAL A 344 19.32 -1.04 -33.21
N ALA A 345 18.70 -1.44 -34.32
CA ALA A 345 18.26 -0.51 -35.35
C ALA A 345 17.30 0.51 -34.73
N ALA A 346 17.75 1.77 -34.65
CA ALA A 346 16.90 2.88 -34.30
C ALA A 346 15.80 3.01 -35.36
N SER A 347 14.55 2.78 -34.98
CA SER A 347 13.42 3.18 -35.80
C SER A 347 13.48 4.70 -35.94
N LYS A 348 13.56 5.18 -37.19
CA LYS A 348 13.54 6.62 -37.47
C LYS A 348 12.27 7.22 -36.86
N PRO A 349 12.34 8.34 -36.12
CA PRO A 349 11.13 9.02 -35.67
C PRO A 349 10.36 9.47 -36.91
N ARG A 350 9.18 8.88 -37.14
CA ARG A 350 8.23 9.43 -38.11
C ARG A 350 7.78 10.80 -37.60
N ALA A 351 7.74 11.77 -38.50
CA ALA A 351 7.17 13.09 -38.19
C ALA A 351 5.70 12.90 -37.80
N ASN A 352 5.36 13.19 -36.54
CA ASN A 352 3.98 13.12 -36.05
C ASN A 352 3.24 14.38 -36.46
N ALA A 353 2.56 14.32 -37.61
CA ALA A 353 1.68 15.40 -38.03
C ALA A 353 0.50 15.52 -37.06
N VAL A 354 0.25 16.75 -36.60
CA VAL A 354 -0.96 17.10 -35.85
C VAL A 354 -2.12 17.19 -36.85
N ARG A 355 -3.18 16.43 -36.63
CA ARG A 355 -4.36 16.35 -37.51
C ARG A 355 -5.62 16.79 -36.75
N PRO A 356 -6.62 17.38 -37.43
CA PRO A 356 -7.93 17.62 -36.83
C PRO A 356 -8.57 16.31 -36.34
N LEU A 357 -9.18 16.32 -35.17
CA LEU A 357 -9.99 15.22 -34.64
C LEU A 357 -11.37 15.28 -35.32
N THR A 358 -11.55 14.48 -36.35
CA THR A 358 -12.82 14.37 -37.08
C THR A 358 -13.63 13.20 -36.56
N PHE A 359 -14.91 13.44 -36.29
CA PHE A 359 -15.87 12.40 -35.93
C PHE A 359 -17.14 12.51 -36.79
N THR A 360 -17.81 11.38 -36.98
CA THR A 360 -19.11 11.31 -37.65
C THR A 360 -20.20 11.20 -36.58
N SER A 361 -21.15 12.13 -36.57
CA SER A 361 -22.29 12.07 -35.66
C SER A 361 -23.32 11.03 -36.15
N LEU A 362 -23.74 10.14 -35.25
CA LEU A 362 -24.69 9.08 -35.53
C LEU A 362 -26.11 9.50 -35.13
N VAL A 363 -26.94 9.74 -36.14
CA VAL A 363 -28.35 10.12 -35.97
C VAL A 363 -29.12 9.02 -35.23
N ILE A 364 -28.85 7.76 -35.58
CA ILE A 364 -29.32 6.58 -34.85
C ILE A 364 -28.18 6.19 -33.90
N PRO A 365 -28.40 6.23 -32.57
CA PRO A 365 -27.35 5.89 -31.62
C PRO A 365 -27.03 4.39 -31.70
N ARG A 366 -25.76 4.03 -31.49
CA ARG A 366 -25.36 2.63 -31.39
C ARG A 366 -26.00 1.99 -30.16
N ASP A 367 -26.42 0.74 -30.33
CA ASP A 367 -26.90 -0.06 -29.20
C ASP A 367 -25.71 -0.66 -28.46
N ASN A 368 -25.69 -0.44 -27.15
CA ASN A 368 -24.66 -0.96 -26.26
C ASN A 368 -25.15 -2.30 -25.72
N THR A 369 -24.59 -3.39 -26.25
CA THR A 369 -25.09 -4.76 -26.01
C THR A 369 -25.02 -5.14 -24.52
N PRO A 370 -26.13 -5.63 -23.92
CA PRO A 370 -26.12 -6.20 -22.58
C PRO A 370 -25.14 -7.37 -22.47
N ILE A 371 -24.34 -7.39 -21.41
CA ILE A 371 -23.41 -8.49 -21.10
C ILE A 371 -23.84 -9.27 -19.84
N SER A 372 -24.82 -8.76 -19.10
CA SER A 372 -25.45 -9.37 -17.92
C SER A 372 -26.79 -8.68 -17.66
N ASP A 373 -27.51 -9.08 -16.60
CA ASP A 373 -28.80 -8.48 -16.19
C ASP A 373 -28.69 -7.05 -15.63
N ILE A 374 -27.48 -6.55 -15.39
CA ILE A 374 -27.24 -5.21 -14.81
C ILE A 374 -26.26 -4.35 -15.60
N TYR A 375 -25.43 -4.95 -16.46
CA TYR A 375 -24.39 -4.25 -17.23
C TYR A 375 -24.51 -4.45 -18.74
N ALA A 376 -24.23 -3.39 -19.49
CA ALA A 376 -24.03 -3.38 -20.93
C ALA A 376 -22.60 -2.94 -21.27
N ARG A 377 -22.08 -3.34 -22.44
CA ARG A 377 -20.75 -2.94 -22.91
C ARG A 377 -20.77 -1.46 -23.31
N TYR A 378 -19.93 -0.65 -22.69
CA TYR A 378 -19.85 0.78 -23.00
C TYR A 378 -19.07 1.03 -24.29
N ARG A 379 -19.70 1.77 -25.21
CA ARG A 379 -19.08 2.39 -26.38
C ARG A 379 -19.74 3.76 -26.66
N PRO A 380 -19.02 4.72 -27.26
CA PRO A 380 -19.62 5.96 -27.74
C PRO A 380 -20.84 5.69 -28.63
N GLN A 381 -22.01 6.17 -28.23
CA GLN A 381 -23.26 5.87 -28.93
C GLN A 381 -23.57 6.86 -30.05
N ARG A 382 -23.07 8.11 -29.96
CA ARG A 382 -23.44 9.22 -30.84
C ARG A 382 -22.36 9.67 -31.81
N ILE A 383 -21.14 9.15 -31.68
CA ILE A 383 -20.02 9.54 -32.53
C ILE A 383 -19.23 8.32 -32.99
N GLU A 384 -18.64 8.45 -34.17
CA GLU A 384 -17.64 7.52 -34.69
C GLU A 384 -16.38 8.30 -35.07
N ILE A 385 -15.25 7.93 -34.46
CA ILE A 385 -13.96 8.56 -34.71
C ILE A 385 -13.14 7.64 -35.61
N ALA A 386 -12.82 8.12 -36.81
CA ALA A 386 -12.11 7.32 -37.80
C ALA A 386 -10.73 6.87 -37.29
N GLY A 387 -10.47 5.56 -37.30
CA GLY A 387 -9.22 4.98 -36.85
C GLY A 387 -9.05 4.83 -35.34
N ALA A 388 -10.04 5.25 -34.53
CA ALA A 388 -10.01 5.01 -33.09
C ALA A 388 -10.09 3.51 -32.78
N GLN A 389 -9.31 3.07 -31.81
CA GLN A 389 -9.31 1.69 -31.34
C GLN A 389 -10.22 1.53 -30.13
N GLU A 390 -10.77 0.33 -29.96
CA GLU A 390 -11.52 0.01 -28.74
C GLU A 390 -10.61 0.07 -27.51
N HIS A 391 -11.18 0.40 -26.36
CA HIS A 391 -10.42 0.38 -25.11
C HIS A 391 -9.92 -1.05 -24.80
N PRO A 392 -8.64 -1.24 -24.44
CA PRO A 392 -8.04 -2.56 -24.26
C PRO A 392 -8.65 -3.35 -23.09
N THR A 393 -9.31 -2.67 -22.15
CA THR A 393 -10.16 -3.29 -21.12
C THR A 393 -11.62 -3.09 -21.50
N PRO A 394 -12.47 -4.13 -21.47
CA PRO A 394 -13.90 -3.99 -21.72
C PRO A 394 -14.52 -2.98 -20.77
N LEU A 395 -15.05 -1.88 -21.33
CA LEU A 395 -15.78 -0.88 -20.56
C LEU A 395 -17.24 -1.30 -20.44
N VAL A 396 -17.85 -0.99 -19.31
CA VAL A 396 -19.23 -1.35 -19.02
C VAL A 396 -19.97 -0.17 -18.41
N GLU A 397 -21.26 -0.11 -18.67
CA GLU A 397 -22.19 0.83 -18.05
C GLU A 397 -23.44 0.07 -17.57
N SER A 398 -24.26 0.71 -16.74
CA SER A 398 -25.52 0.11 -16.32
C SER A 398 -26.51 0.03 -17.49
N ILE A 399 -27.36 -0.99 -17.54
CA ILE A 399 -28.40 -1.11 -18.59
C ILE A 399 -29.31 0.13 -18.61
N ALA A 400 -29.60 0.70 -17.45
CA ALA A 400 -30.39 1.93 -17.35
C ALA A 400 -29.72 3.10 -18.08
N MET A 401 -28.40 3.24 -17.98
CA MET A 401 -27.65 4.27 -18.70
C MET A 401 -27.57 4.00 -20.20
N ALA A 402 -27.27 2.75 -20.58
CA ALA A 402 -27.21 2.34 -21.99
C ALA A 402 -28.55 2.55 -22.73
N SER A 403 -29.67 2.49 -22.00
CA SER A 403 -31.01 2.71 -22.55
C SER A 403 -31.34 4.17 -22.88
N VAL A 404 -30.55 5.13 -22.38
CA VAL A 404 -30.76 6.57 -22.60
C VAL A 404 -29.64 7.11 -23.50
N ALA A 405 -29.97 7.33 -24.77
CA ALA A 405 -28.98 7.83 -25.72
C ALA A 405 -28.49 9.25 -25.35
N PRO A 406 -27.17 9.51 -25.36
CA PRO A 406 -26.60 10.84 -25.17
C PRO A 406 -27.15 11.86 -26.18
N PRO A 407 -27.14 13.17 -25.84
CA PRO A 407 -27.53 14.22 -26.78
C PRO A 407 -26.60 14.23 -28.00
N MET A 408 -27.10 14.74 -29.13
CA MET A 408 -26.27 14.92 -30.33
C MET A 408 -25.13 15.92 -30.04
N PRO A 409 -23.89 15.62 -30.42
CA PRO A 409 -22.79 16.56 -30.27
C PRO A 409 -23.01 17.78 -31.17
N SER A 410 -22.77 18.97 -30.65
CA SER A 410 -22.75 20.19 -31.44
C SER A 410 -21.41 20.28 -32.18
N ASN A 411 -21.41 20.29 -33.51
CA ASN A 411 -20.20 20.43 -34.34
C ASN A 411 -19.51 21.81 -34.22
N THR A 412 -19.94 22.67 -33.29
CA THR A 412 -19.35 23.98 -33.04
C THR A 412 -18.02 23.81 -32.31
N GLY A 413 -16.91 23.79 -33.07
CA GLY A 413 -15.54 23.75 -32.54
C GLY A 413 -14.71 22.53 -32.95
N SER A 414 -15.25 21.59 -33.74
CA SER A 414 -14.47 20.41 -34.19
C SER A 414 -13.26 20.78 -35.05
N ASP A 415 -13.33 21.92 -35.76
CA ASP A 415 -12.26 22.38 -36.65
C ASP A 415 -10.99 22.86 -35.90
N ASP A 416 -11.12 23.16 -34.59
CA ASP A 416 -10.04 23.63 -33.73
C ASP A 416 -9.40 22.50 -32.89
N LEU A 417 -10.07 21.36 -32.76
CA LEU A 417 -9.58 20.21 -32.02
C LEU A 417 -8.54 19.44 -32.84
N ARG A 418 -7.26 19.56 -32.46
CA ARG A 418 -6.15 18.93 -33.18
C ARG A 418 -5.32 18.04 -32.27
N LEU A 419 -5.09 16.79 -32.69
CA LEU A 419 -4.33 15.79 -31.96
C LEU A 419 -3.17 15.24 -32.82
N PRO A 420 -2.04 14.83 -32.21
CA PRO A 420 -1.04 14.04 -32.91
C PRO A 420 -1.66 12.75 -33.47
N ALA A 421 -1.49 12.48 -34.78
CA ALA A 421 -2.14 11.35 -35.47
C ALA A 421 -1.94 10.00 -34.77
N ARG A 422 -0.75 9.78 -34.19
CA ARG A 422 -0.41 8.56 -33.42
C ARG A 422 -1.35 8.27 -32.24
N LEU A 423 -1.99 9.29 -31.65
CA LEU A 423 -2.88 9.05 -30.51
C LEU A 423 -4.13 8.26 -30.90
N ILE A 424 -4.53 8.37 -32.16
CA ILE A 424 -5.67 7.68 -32.74
C ILE A 424 -5.17 6.43 -33.48
N GLU A 425 -4.25 6.61 -34.45
CA GLU A 425 -3.81 5.53 -35.36
C GLU A 425 -3.03 4.41 -34.64
N GLU A 426 -2.23 4.73 -33.63
CA GLU A 426 -1.48 3.74 -32.82
C GLU A 426 -2.26 3.28 -31.58
N GLY A 427 -3.51 3.76 -31.39
CA GLY A 427 -4.39 3.33 -30.30
C GLY A 427 -3.94 3.77 -28.90
N HIS A 428 -3.12 4.83 -28.77
CA HIS A 428 -2.73 5.36 -27.46
C HIS A 428 -3.91 5.94 -26.67
N LEU A 429 -4.94 6.43 -27.38
CA LEU A 429 -6.25 6.78 -26.81
C LEU A 429 -7.32 5.89 -27.44
N SER A 430 -8.20 5.35 -26.60
CA SER A 430 -9.35 4.58 -27.06
C SER A 430 -10.48 5.47 -27.56
N GLU A 431 -11.44 4.88 -28.29
CA GLU A 431 -12.67 5.55 -28.71
C GLU A 431 -13.42 6.24 -27.56
N ALA A 432 -13.47 5.60 -26.38
CA ALA A 432 -14.12 6.14 -25.19
C ALA A 432 -13.34 7.32 -24.57
N GLN A 433 -12.01 7.32 -24.64
CA GLN A 433 -11.20 8.44 -24.15
C GLN A 433 -11.28 9.62 -25.12
N LEU A 434 -11.27 9.33 -26.42
CA LEU A 434 -11.40 10.35 -27.47
C LEU A 434 -12.79 11.01 -27.47
N GLU A 435 -13.84 10.33 -27.02
CA GLU A 435 -15.19 10.92 -26.84
C GLU A 435 -15.25 12.04 -25.79
N THR A 436 -14.34 12.04 -24.81
CA THR A 436 -14.32 13.05 -23.73
C THR A 436 -13.63 14.36 -24.13
N ILE A 437 -12.95 14.37 -25.29
CA ILE A 437 -12.20 15.49 -25.84
C ILE A 437 -13.08 16.24 -26.84
#